data_AF-A0A1G3QYY7-F1
#
_entry.id   AF-A0A1G3QYY7-F1
#
_cell.length_a   1.000
_cell.length_b   1.000
_cell.length_c   1.000
_cell.angle_alpha   90.00
_cell.angle_beta   90.00
_cell.angle_gamma   90.00
#
_symmetry.space_group_name_H-M   'P 1'
#
loop_
_entity.id
_entity.type
_entity.pdbx_description
1 polymer ?
#
loop_
_entity_poly.entity_id
_entity_poly.type
_entity_poly.pdbx_seq_one_letter_code
_entity_poly.pdbx_strand_id
1 'polypeptide(L)'
;MERFNMAKVKCIHCGRMVFEMAKECPYCKLPIANPDAPTKVSASPWTWKKTSQRKKISSGMIIVALVIVVAVIVGVYFFMQGRP
;
A
#
# COMPACT_ATOMS: atom_id res chain seq x y z
N MET A 1 11.10 36.89 14.89
CA MET A 1 10.87 36.98 13.43
C MET A 1 10.62 35.57 12.93
N GLU A 2 9.36 35.14 12.93
CA GLU A 2 8.98 33.79 12.49
C GLU A 2 9.23 33.67 10.98
N ARG A 3 10.00 32.64 10.61
CA ARG A 3 10.25 32.30 9.21
C ARG A 3 8.96 31.71 8.65
N PHE A 4 8.09 32.54 8.07
CA PHE A 4 7.06 32.06 7.14
C PHE A 4 7.78 31.40 5.98
N ASN A 5 7.99 30.09 6.07
CA ASN A 5 8.40 29.29 4.94
C ASN A 5 7.18 29.25 4.01
N MET A 6 7.07 30.24 3.13
CA MET A 6 5.96 30.40 2.21
C MET A 6 5.97 29.18 1.30
N ALA A 7 5.12 28.19 1.62
CA ALA A 7 5.00 27.00 0.81
C ALA A 7 4.61 27.42 -0.60
N LYS A 8 5.46 27.06 -1.56
CA LYS A 8 5.17 27.25 -2.98
C LYS A 8 4.37 26.05 -3.44
N VAL A 9 3.20 26.29 -3.99
CA VAL A 9 2.32 25.28 -4.58
C VAL A 9 2.35 25.39 -6.09
N LYS A 10 2.07 24.27 -6.78
CA LYS A 10 1.97 24.26 -8.23
C LYS A 10 0.59 24.78 -8.64
N CYS A 11 0.53 25.80 -9.49
CA CYS A 11 -0.72 26.28 -10.05
C CYS A 11 -1.36 25.17 -10.89
N ILE A 12 -2.63 24.85 -10.62
CA ILE A 12 -3.38 23.80 -11.34
C ILE A 12 -3.64 24.15 -12.81
N HIS A 13 -3.67 25.45 -13.14
CA HIS A 13 -3.99 25.92 -14.49
C HIS A 13 -2.77 25.96 -15.42
N CYS A 14 -1.64 26.51 -14.96
CA CYS A 14 -0.45 26.70 -15.80
C CYS A 14 0.77 25.88 -15.39
N GLY A 15 0.68 25.14 -14.27
CA GLY A 15 1.74 24.26 -13.80
C GLY A 15 2.98 24.96 -13.21
N ARG A 16 2.99 26.29 -13.08
CA ARG A 16 4.10 27.05 -12.48
C ARG A 16 3.98 27.10 -10.96
N MET A 17 5.13 27.23 -10.28
CA MET A 17 5.18 27.38 -8.82
C MET A 17 4.76 28.79 -8.43
N VAL A 18 3.79 28.87 -7.52
CA VAL A 18 3.18 30.11 -7.01
C VAL A 18 3.04 30.03 -5.49
N PHE A 19 2.82 31.15 -4.83
CA PHE A 19 2.61 31.17 -3.39
C PHE A 19 1.22 30.63 -3.05
N GLU A 20 1.13 29.79 -2.01
CA GLU A 20 -0.13 29.20 -1.56
C GLU A 20 -1.16 30.25 -1.12
N MET A 21 -0.68 31.38 -0.57
CA MET A 21 -1.54 32.48 -0.11
C MET A 21 -1.95 33.44 -1.24
N ALA A 22 -1.48 33.23 -2.48
CA ALA A 22 -1.88 34.07 -3.60
C ALA A 22 -3.30 33.69 -4.05
N LYS A 23 -4.20 34.69 -4.10
CA LYS A 23 -5.58 34.50 -4.58
C LYS A 23 -5.61 34.12 -6.06
N GLU A 24 -4.72 34.70 -6.84
CA GLU A 24 -4.61 34.54 -8.29
C GLU A 24 -3.18 34.22 -8.73
N CYS A 25 -3.05 33.45 -9.82
CA CYS A 25 -1.77 33.12 -10.39
C CYS A 25 -1.19 34.32 -11.17
N PRO A 26 0.04 34.78 -10.87
CA PRO A 26 0.65 35.91 -11.58
C PRO A 26 0.97 35.62 -13.06
N TYR A 27 0.97 34.34 -13.46
CA TYR A 27 1.30 33.94 -14.83
C TYR A 27 0.08 33.75 -15.73
N CYS A 28 -0.98 33.12 -15.20
CA CYS A 28 -2.19 32.82 -15.99
C CYS A 28 -3.43 33.58 -15.52
N LYS A 29 -3.33 34.38 -14.45
CA LYS A 29 -4.40 35.23 -13.90
C LYS A 29 -5.69 34.48 -13.50
N LEU A 30 -5.56 33.18 -13.29
CA LEU A 30 -6.64 32.31 -12.82
C LEU A 30 -6.51 32.12 -11.29
N PRO A 31 -7.62 31.93 -10.57
CA PRO A 31 -7.61 31.74 -9.12
C PRO A 31 -6.84 30.47 -8.73
N ILE A 32 -6.00 30.54 -7.71
CA ILE A 32 -5.18 29.39 -7.24
C ILE A 32 -5.97 28.53 -6.25
N ALA A 33 -6.75 29.18 -5.37
CA ALA A 33 -7.62 28.52 -4.40
C ALA A 33 -9.07 28.65 -4.84
N ASN A 34 -9.83 27.56 -4.76
CA ASN A 34 -11.29 27.64 -4.85
C ASN A 34 -11.81 28.23 -3.53
N PRO A 35 -12.35 29.47 -3.51
CA PRO A 35 -12.87 30.07 -2.28
C PRO A 35 -14.06 29.28 -1.71
N ASP A 36 -14.74 28.50 -2.57
CA ASP A 36 -15.88 27.67 -2.20
C ASP A 36 -15.46 26.24 -1.82
N ALA A 37 -14.16 25.95 -1.69
CA ALA A 37 -13.72 24.64 -1.23
C ALA A 37 -14.16 24.42 0.23
N PRO A 38 -14.82 23.29 0.56
CA PRO A 38 -15.22 23.02 1.92
C PRO A 38 -13.99 22.86 2.81
N THR A 39 -13.72 23.85 3.67
CA THR A 39 -12.62 23.84 4.65
C THR A 39 -12.85 22.88 5.81
N LYS A 40 -14.05 22.29 5.89
CA LYS A 40 -14.42 21.23 6.82
C LYS A 40 -14.67 19.93 6.07
N VAL A 41 -13.65 19.41 5.39
CA VAL A 41 -13.63 17.97 5.13
C VAL A 41 -13.50 17.30 6.48
N SER A 42 -14.53 16.58 6.91
CA SER A 42 -14.44 15.81 8.14
C SER A 42 -13.23 14.90 8.03
N ALA A 43 -12.39 14.91 9.06
CA ALA A 43 -11.35 13.91 9.22
C ALA A 43 -12.04 12.57 9.48
N SER A 44 -12.76 12.02 8.50
CA SER A 44 -13.21 10.65 8.56
C SER A 44 -11.94 9.82 8.38
N PRO A 45 -11.51 9.07 9.41
CA PRO A 45 -10.37 8.21 9.26
C PRO A 45 -10.81 7.13 8.27
N TRP A 46 -10.28 7.19 7.06
CA TRP A 46 -10.34 6.09 6.12
C TRP A 46 -9.74 4.86 6.81
N THR A 47 -10.61 4.01 7.34
CA THR A 47 -10.21 2.75 7.92
C THR A 47 -9.90 1.84 6.76
N TRP A 48 -8.62 1.75 6.39
CA TRP A 48 -8.18 0.64 5.58
C TRP A 48 -8.62 -0.65 6.28
N LYS A 49 -9.58 -1.38 5.72
CA LYS A 49 -9.69 -2.79 6.01
C LYS A 49 -8.41 -3.42 5.48
N LYS A 50 -7.41 -3.58 6.35
CA LYS A 50 -6.32 -4.52 6.13
C LYS A 50 -6.97 -5.88 6.02
N THR A 51 -7.35 -6.27 4.80
CA THR A 51 -7.57 -7.69 4.52
C THR A 51 -6.18 -8.29 4.57
N SER A 52 -5.74 -8.67 5.77
CA SER A 52 -4.59 -9.53 5.89
C SER A 52 -5.02 -10.81 5.20
N GLN A 53 -4.57 -10.99 3.96
CA GLN A 53 -4.60 -12.26 3.27
C GLN A 53 -3.66 -13.19 4.04
N ARG A 54 -4.07 -13.56 5.26
CA ARG A 54 -3.47 -14.66 6.00
C ARG A 54 -3.89 -15.88 5.21
N LYS A 55 -3.08 -16.21 4.21
CA LYS A 55 -3.23 -17.41 3.38
C LYS A 55 -3.20 -18.57 4.36
N LYS A 56 -4.39 -19.06 4.74
CA LYS A 56 -4.54 -20.26 5.55
C LYS A 56 -3.98 -21.37 4.68
N ILE A 57 -2.76 -21.82 4.98
CA ILE A 57 -2.29 -23.11 4.51
C ILE A 57 -3.34 -24.09 5.02
N SER A 58 -4.13 -24.64 4.10
CA SER A 58 -5.17 -25.58 4.46
C SER A 58 -4.50 -26.78 5.11
N SER A 59 -4.95 -27.15 6.30
CA SER A 59 -4.40 -28.23 7.12
C SER A 59 -4.23 -29.55 6.35
N GLY A 60 -5.01 -29.76 5.29
CA GLY A 60 -4.88 -30.92 4.40
C GLY A 60 -3.52 -31.04 3.70
N MET A 61 -2.87 -29.93 3.34
CA MET A 61 -1.55 -29.99 2.67
C MET A 61 -0.46 -30.55 3.58
N ILE A 62 -0.54 -30.29 4.89
CA ILE A 62 0.43 -30.80 5.87
C ILE A 62 0.29 -32.32 5.99
N ILE A 63 -0.94 -32.84 6.00
CA ILE A 63 -1.21 -34.27 6.10
C ILE A 63 -0.66 -35.01 4.87
N VAL A 64 -0.93 -34.51 3.66
CA VAL A 64 -0.44 -35.12 2.41
C VAL A 64 1.09 -35.15 2.37
N ALA A 65 1.75 -34.05 2.78
CA ALA A 65 3.20 -34.00 2.84
C ALA A 65 3.79 -35.05 3.81
N LEU A 66 3.19 -35.23 4.98
CA LEU A 66 3.63 -36.24 5.95
C LEU A 66 3.51 -37.67 5.41
N VAL A 67 2.41 -38.00 4.72
CA VAL A 67 2.20 -39.33 4.14
C VAL A 67 3.25 -39.65 3.07
N ILE A 68 3.58 -38.68 2.20
CA ILE A 68 4.60 -38.85 1.17
C ILE A 68 5.98 -39.10 1.80
N VAL A 69 6.34 -38.32 2.82
CA VAL A 69 7.63 -38.50 3.52
C VAL A 69 7.74 -39.89 4.14
N VAL A 70 6.68 -40.38 4.81
CA VAL A 70 6.67 -41.73 5.39
C VAL A 70 6.80 -42.80 4.30
N ALA A 71 6.08 -42.67 3.18
CA ALA A 71 6.16 -43.63 2.07
C ALA A 71 7.56 -43.70 1.46
N VAL A 72 8.24 -42.56 1.29
CA VAL A 72 9.63 -42.50 0.79
C VAL A 72 10.58 -43.17 1.78
N ILE A 73 10.45 -42.90 3.08
CA ILE A 73 11.29 -43.52 4.12
C ILE A 73 11.13 -45.05 4.07
N VAL A 74 9.89 -45.55 4.09
CA VAL A 74 9.61 -46.99 4.02
C VAL A 74 10.16 -47.59 2.73
N GLY A 75 9.94 -46.94 1.58
CA GLY A 75 10.47 -47.39 0.29
C GLY A 75 12.00 -47.50 0.26
N VAL A 76 12.70 -46.52 0.84
CA VAL A 76 14.17 -46.54 0.97
C VAL A 76 14.63 -47.64 1.92
N TYR A 77 13.96 -47.82 3.07
CA TYR A 77 14.28 -48.90 4.00
C TYR A 77 14.14 -50.28 3.34
N PHE A 78 13.03 -50.52 2.64
CA PHE A 78 12.83 -51.77 1.89
C PHE A 78 13.84 -51.93 0.77
N PHE A 79 14.15 -50.86 0.04
CA PHE A 79 15.15 -50.90 -1.03
C PHE A 79 16.56 -51.18 -0.49
N MET A 80 16.92 -50.66 0.69
CA MET A 80 18.20 -50.94 1.34
C MET A 80 18.26 -52.37 1.89
N GLN A 81 17.15 -52.91 2.42
CA GLN A 81 17.10 -54.30 2.92
C GLN A 81 17.00 -55.34 1.80
N GLY A 82 16.40 -54.98 0.66
CA GLY A 82 16.23 -55.84 -0.50
C GLY A 82 17.40 -55.82 -1.48
N ARG A 83 18.53 -55.17 -1.14
CA ARG A 83 19.77 -55.32 -1.90
C ARG A 83 20.49 -56.58 -1.40
N PRO A 84 20.53 -57.68 -2.19
CA PRO A 84 21.36 -58.84 -1.86
C PRO A 84 22.86 -58.50 -1.89
#